data_AF-R9ADJ6-F1
#
_entry.id   AF-R9ADJ6-F1
#
_cell.length_a   1.000
_cell.length_b   1.000
_cell.length_c   1.000
_cell.angle_alpha   90.00
_cell.angle_beta   90.00
_cell.angle_gamma   90.00
#
_symmetry.space_group_name_H-M   'P 1'
#
loop_
_entity.id
_entity.type
_entity.pdbx_description
1 polymer ?
#
loop_
_entity_poly.entity_id
_entity_poly.type
_entity_poly.pdbx_seq_one_letter_code
_entity_poly.pdbx_strand_id
1 'polypeptide(L)'
;MFKHNTRLFTTSIRHNVTRPITRPNRLSNATKVDLDDGAEFFFNPPPSSAEAYPDGNSVVSGLLDSNMATRVDTLNAPTLHSRKKSLNFNLSSDQIGEIKEMRRAGHSANAISRKFNCSKGLIAVVAPASKQNRIEHVINQQQQQSTWGFNKHLSRHQRLKRKEYW
;
A
#
# COMPACT_ATOMS: atom_id res chain seq x y z
N MET A 1 39.57 59.19 24.16
CA MET A 1 38.94 59.80 22.97
C MET A 1 38.28 58.71 22.14
N PHE A 2 36.97 58.52 22.26
CA PHE A 2 36.23 57.55 21.44
C PHE A 2 35.70 58.25 20.19
N LYS A 3 36.10 57.78 19.00
CA LYS A 3 35.62 58.29 17.71
C LYS A 3 34.30 57.60 17.38
N HIS A 4 33.20 58.35 17.37
CA HIS A 4 31.92 57.87 16.85
C HIS A 4 31.98 57.78 15.33
N ASN A 5 31.74 56.58 14.81
CA ASN A 5 31.70 56.32 13.37
C ASN A 5 30.23 56.32 12.94
N THR A 6 29.75 57.44 12.39
CA THR A 6 28.38 57.58 11.90
C THR A 6 28.27 56.96 10.50
N ARG A 7 27.58 55.82 10.41
CA ARG A 7 27.24 55.21 9.12
C ARG A 7 26.07 55.96 8.48
N LEU A 8 26.30 56.57 7.33
CA LEU A 8 25.26 57.14 6.48
C LEU A 8 24.55 56.01 5.73
N PHE A 9 23.24 55.88 5.92
CA PHE A 9 22.41 54.97 5.12
C PHE A 9 22.00 55.67 3.83
N THR A 10 22.44 55.13 2.69
CA THR A 10 21.98 55.56 1.37
C THR A 10 20.68 54.82 1.04
N THR A 11 19.58 55.53 0.83
CA THR A 11 18.32 54.94 0.37
C THR A 11 18.40 54.65 -1.13
N SER A 12 18.68 53.39 -1.47
CA SER A 12 18.58 52.90 -2.86
C SER A 12 17.10 52.82 -3.25
N ILE A 13 16.69 53.65 -4.22
CA ILE A 13 15.37 53.62 -4.84
C ILE A 13 15.25 52.28 -5.59
N ARG A 14 14.38 51.39 -5.13
CA ARG A 14 14.07 50.14 -5.83
C ARG A 14 13.17 50.46 -7.02
N HIS A 15 13.71 50.42 -8.23
CA HIS A 15 12.88 50.32 -9.43
C HIS A 15 12.13 48.98 -9.39
N ASN A 16 10.80 49.04 -9.46
CA ASN A 16 9.98 47.83 -9.64
C ASN A 16 10.28 47.26 -11.03
N VAL A 17 11.13 46.24 -11.07
CA VAL A 17 11.38 45.45 -12.28
C VAL A 17 10.15 44.58 -12.51
N THR A 18 9.25 45.03 -13.39
CA THR A 18 8.17 44.19 -13.92
C THR A 18 8.81 43.15 -14.82
N ARG A 19 9.19 42.00 -14.25
CA ARG A 19 9.68 40.88 -15.05
C ARG A 19 8.53 40.42 -15.96
N PRO A 20 8.76 40.20 -17.27
CA PRO A 20 7.75 39.55 -18.09
C PRO A 20 7.36 38.24 -17.42
N ILE A 21 6.06 37.94 -17.38
CA ILE A 21 5.54 36.68 -16.82
C ILE A 21 6.12 35.56 -17.68
N THR A 22 7.22 34.96 -17.22
CA THR A 22 7.82 33.81 -17.88
C THR A 22 6.83 32.66 -17.79
N ARG A 23 6.31 32.21 -18.93
CA ARG A 23 5.47 31.02 -18.97
C ARG A 23 6.31 29.83 -18.47
N PRO A 24 5.79 28.99 -17.56
CA PRO A 24 6.52 27.82 -17.09
C PRO A 24 6.88 26.92 -18.27
N ASN A 25 8.12 26.41 -18.27
CA ASN A 25 8.59 25.48 -19.30
C ASN A 25 7.73 24.21 -19.31
N ARG A 26 7.36 23.75 -20.51
CA ARG A 26 6.57 22.54 -20.72
C ARG A 26 7.31 21.31 -20.18
N LEU A 27 6.63 20.49 -19.39
CA LEU A 27 7.15 19.19 -18.96
C LEU A 27 7.09 18.18 -20.12
N SER A 28 8.02 17.21 -20.17
CA SER A 28 8.09 16.22 -21.25
C SER A 28 6.86 15.33 -21.36
N ASN A 29 6.11 15.17 -20.27
CA ASN A 29 4.88 14.37 -20.17
C ASN A 29 3.59 15.19 -20.37
N ALA A 30 3.68 16.44 -20.82
CA ALA A 30 2.55 17.33 -21.00
C ALA A 30 1.74 17.04 -22.27
N THR A 31 0.42 16.85 -22.16
CA THR A 31 -0.47 16.74 -23.32
C THR A 31 -0.99 18.12 -23.73
N LYS A 32 -1.08 18.36 -25.05
CA LYS A 32 -1.54 19.61 -25.65
C LYS A 32 -2.89 19.36 -26.32
N VAL A 33 -3.85 20.25 -26.08
CA VAL A 33 -5.14 20.29 -26.77
C VAL A 33 -5.30 21.68 -27.39
N ASP A 34 -5.47 21.72 -28.70
CA ASP A 34 -5.74 22.95 -29.44
C ASP A 34 -7.25 23.23 -29.42
N LEU A 35 -7.64 24.46 -29.12
CA LEU A 35 -9.03 24.93 -29.09
C LEU A 35 -9.39 25.65 -30.39
N ASP A 36 -10.67 25.66 -30.75
CA ASP A 36 -11.18 26.26 -31.99
C ASP A 36 -10.87 27.77 -32.10
N ASP A 37 -10.74 28.47 -30.96
CA ASP A 37 -10.39 29.89 -30.89
C ASP A 37 -8.89 30.18 -31.10
N GLY A 38 -8.08 29.15 -31.41
CA GLY A 38 -6.63 29.25 -31.54
C GLY A 38 -5.87 29.30 -30.21
N ALA A 39 -6.55 29.07 -29.09
CA ALA A 39 -5.94 28.93 -27.77
C ALA A 39 -5.37 27.52 -27.56
N GLU A 40 -4.33 27.41 -26.72
CA GLU A 40 -3.69 26.13 -26.41
C GLU A 40 -3.94 25.77 -24.94
N PHE A 41 -4.48 24.57 -24.68
CA PHE A 41 -4.65 24.01 -23.35
C PHE A 41 -3.55 22.97 -23.09
N PHE A 42 -2.82 23.14 -21.99
CA PHE A 42 -1.76 22.22 -21.58
C PHE A 42 -2.15 21.48 -20.31
N PHE A 43 -2.13 20.14 -20.38
CA PHE A 43 -2.32 19.29 -19.23
C PHE A 43 -0.96 18.74 -18.77
N ASN A 44 -0.53 19.19 -17.59
CA ASN A 44 0.73 18.81 -16.95
C ASN A 44 0.43 17.92 -15.73
N PRO A 45 0.35 16.58 -15.89
CA PRO A 45 0.11 15.72 -14.74
C PRO A 45 1.29 15.84 -13.75
N PRO A 46 1.02 16.03 -12.45
CA PRO A 46 2.09 16.22 -11.47
C PRO A 46 2.93 14.94 -11.34
N PRO A 47 4.26 15.05 -11.15
CA PRO A 47 5.13 13.89 -10.94
C PRO A 47 5.03 13.31 -9.52
N SER A 48 4.07 13.75 -8.71
CA SER A 48 3.84 13.27 -7.35
C SER A 48 2.97 12.02 -7.34
N SER A 49 2.97 11.29 -6.22
CA SER A 49 1.95 10.26 -5.97
C SER A 49 0.57 10.89 -6.11
N ALA A 50 -0.37 10.16 -6.70
CA ALA A 50 -1.77 10.55 -6.70
C ALA A 50 -2.21 10.78 -5.24
N GLU A 51 -2.90 11.89 -5.01
CA GLU A 51 -3.57 12.13 -3.75
C GLU A 51 -4.70 11.11 -3.61
N ALA A 52 -4.95 10.63 -2.39
CA ALA A 52 -6.02 9.67 -2.10
C ALA A 52 -7.43 10.29 -2.18
N TYR A 53 -7.62 11.31 -3.03
CA TYR A 53 -8.96 11.66 -3.45
C TYR A 53 -9.58 10.41 -4.10
N PRO A 54 -10.87 10.14 -3.89
CA PRO A 54 -11.54 9.09 -4.65
C PRO A 54 -11.32 9.42 -6.12
N ASP A 55 -10.43 8.66 -6.76
CA ASP A 55 -10.21 8.73 -8.19
C ASP A 55 -11.57 8.84 -8.85
N GLY A 56 -11.64 9.66 -9.90
CA GLY A 56 -12.85 9.95 -10.67
C GLY A 56 -13.51 8.72 -11.32
N ASN A 57 -13.12 7.51 -10.93
CA ASN A 57 -13.59 6.22 -11.42
C ASN A 57 -14.05 5.27 -10.29
N SER A 58 -13.78 5.54 -9.01
CA SER A 58 -14.22 4.64 -7.92
C SER A 58 -15.54 5.06 -7.26
N VAL A 59 -15.92 6.34 -7.38
CA VAL A 59 -17.17 6.90 -6.81
C VAL A 59 -17.96 7.74 -7.83
N VAL A 60 -17.43 7.97 -9.02
CA VAL A 60 -18.07 8.86 -9.98
C VAL A 60 -19.04 8.08 -10.87
N SER A 61 -20.26 8.63 -10.97
CA SER A 61 -21.34 8.18 -11.84
C SER A 61 -20.84 7.78 -13.23
N GLY A 62 -21.36 6.68 -13.78
CA GLY A 62 -21.00 6.18 -15.12
C GLY A 62 -21.32 7.12 -16.30
N LEU A 63 -21.72 8.36 -16.02
CA LEU A 63 -21.91 9.47 -16.94
C LEU A 63 -20.65 10.32 -17.16
N LEU A 64 -19.63 10.19 -16.31
CA LEU A 64 -18.37 10.92 -16.47
C LEU A 64 -17.34 10.01 -17.13
N ASP A 65 -16.78 10.46 -18.26
CA ASP A 65 -15.77 9.74 -19.02
C ASP A 65 -14.54 9.47 -18.15
N SER A 66 -14.43 8.23 -17.72
CA SER A 66 -13.42 7.70 -16.81
C SER A 66 -12.03 7.49 -17.44
N ASN A 67 -11.82 8.01 -18.65
CA ASN A 67 -10.63 7.80 -19.46
C ASN A 67 -9.43 8.69 -19.11
N MET A 68 -9.52 9.53 -18.07
CA MET A 68 -8.48 10.51 -17.73
C MET A 68 -7.34 9.96 -16.86
N ALA A 69 -7.47 8.77 -16.28
CA ALA A 69 -6.34 8.14 -15.60
C ALA A 69 -5.49 7.39 -16.62
N THR A 70 -4.36 7.95 -17.05
CA THR A 70 -3.25 7.18 -17.62
C THR A 70 -2.84 6.13 -16.61
N ARG A 71 -3.46 4.94 -16.70
CA ARG A 71 -3.04 3.77 -15.95
C ARG A 71 -1.61 3.52 -16.34
N VAL A 72 -0.70 3.61 -15.38
CA VAL A 72 0.69 3.16 -15.57
C VAL A 72 0.61 1.75 -16.15
N ASP A 73 1.30 1.51 -17.26
CA ASP A 73 1.32 0.22 -17.92
C ASP A 73 1.92 -0.82 -16.96
N THR A 74 1.05 -1.54 -16.26
CA THR A 74 1.42 -2.53 -15.24
C THR A 74 1.65 -3.90 -15.84
N LEU A 75 1.56 -4.06 -17.18
CA LEU A 75 1.72 -5.34 -17.85
C LEU A 75 3.09 -5.99 -17.55
N ASN A 76 4.11 -5.17 -17.27
CA ASN A 76 5.46 -5.63 -16.91
C ASN A 76 5.83 -5.43 -15.43
N ALA A 77 4.91 -4.96 -14.58
CA ALA A 77 5.21 -4.76 -13.17
C ALA A 77 5.21 -6.11 -12.42
N PRO A 78 6.27 -6.45 -11.67
CA PRO A 78 6.28 -7.67 -10.89
C PRO A 78 5.19 -7.62 -9.82
N THR A 79 4.26 -8.59 -9.85
CA THR A 79 3.18 -8.67 -8.88
C THR A 79 3.73 -9.08 -7.52
N LEU A 80 3.40 -8.34 -6.45
CA LEU A 80 3.74 -8.71 -5.07
C LEU A 80 3.15 -10.09 -4.68
N HIS A 81 2.00 -10.42 -5.25
CA HIS A 81 1.31 -11.68 -4.99
C HIS A 81 1.46 -12.63 -6.17
N SER A 82 2.00 -13.82 -5.90
CA SER A 82 2.00 -14.92 -6.88
C SER A 82 0.57 -15.29 -7.28
N ARG A 83 0.41 -15.81 -8.51
CA ARG A 83 -0.87 -16.27 -9.04
C ARG A 83 -1.53 -17.23 -8.06
N LYS A 84 -2.73 -16.86 -7.58
CA LYS A 84 -3.51 -17.64 -6.61
C LYS A 84 -3.83 -18.99 -7.24
N LYS A 85 -3.48 -20.08 -6.56
CA LYS A 85 -3.95 -21.43 -6.92
C LYS A 85 -5.47 -21.48 -6.79
N SER A 86 -6.16 -22.15 -7.71
CA SER A 86 -7.58 -22.44 -7.58
C SER A 86 -7.79 -23.35 -6.36
N LEU A 87 -8.36 -22.77 -5.31
CA LEU A 87 -8.72 -23.50 -4.09
C LEU A 87 -10.10 -24.10 -4.26
N ASN A 88 -10.30 -25.30 -3.72
CA ASN A 88 -11.61 -25.89 -3.61
C ASN A 88 -12.34 -25.31 -2.39
N PHE A 89 -13.51 -24.70 -2.64
CA PHE A 89 -14.42 -24.17 -1.62
C PHE A 89 -15.66 -25.05 -1.41
N ASN A 90 -15.89 -26.03 -2.30
CA ASN A 90 -17.06 -26.90 -2.29
C ASN A 90 -16.65 -28.28 -1.73
N LEU A 91 -16.50 -28.37 -0.41
CA LEU A 91 -16.25 -29.64 0.27
C LEU A 91 -17.54 -30.43 0.45
N SER A 92 -17.51 -31.73 0.17
CA SER A 92 -18.64 -32.60 0.51
C SER A 92 -18.74 -32.82 2.03
N SER A 93 -19.91 -33.26 2.50
CA SER A 93 -20.13 -33.65 3.90
C SER A 93 -19.11 -34.67 4.40
N ASP A 94 -18.76 -35.63 3.55
CA ASP A 94 -17.87 -36.75 3.88
C ASP A 94 -16.44 -36.25 4.05
N GLN A 95 -15.99 -35.35 3.17
CA GLN A 95 -14.70 -34.68 3.29
C GLN A 95 -14.62 -33.85 4.58
N ILE A 96 -15.71 -33.19 4.97
CA ILE A 96 -15.77 -32.46 6.24
C ILE A 96 -15.64 -33.41 7.43
N GLY A 97 -16.26 -34.58 7.37
CA GLY A 97 -16.09 -35.66 8.35
C GLY A 97 -14.62 -36.06 8.50
N GLU A 98 -13.98 -36.38 7.38
CA GLU A 98 -12.57 -36.78 7.34
C GLU A 98 -11.64 -35.67 7.85
N ILE A 99 -11.90 -34.40 7.50
CA ILE A 99 -11.16 -33.25 8.02
C ILE A 99 -11.25 -33.17 9.55
N LYS A 100 -12.44 -33.37 10.12
CA LYS A 100 -12.65 -33.35 11.58
C LYS A 100 -11.94 -34.51 12.27
N GLU A 101 -11.93 -35.70 11.66
CA GLU A 101 -11.21 -36.86 12.18
C GLU A 101 -9.71 -36.65 12.13
N MET A 102 -9.17 -36.22 10.99
CA MET A 102 -7.76 -35.91 10.86
C MET A 102 -7.30 -34.81 11.83
N ARG A 103 -8.16 -33.82 12.10
CA ARG A 103 -7.84 -32.78 13.08
C ARG A 103 -7.82 -33.33 14.51
N ARG A 104 -8.75 -34.23 14.85
CA ARG A 104 -8.77 -34.94 16.14
C ARG A 104 -7.55 -35.85 16.31
N ALA A 105 -7.09 -36.48 15.23
CA ALA A 105 -5.84 -37.25 15.19
C ALA A 105 -4.56 -36.39 15.30
N GLY A 106 -4.68 -35.05 15.36
CA GLY A 106 -3.55 -34.14 15.58
C GLY A 106 -2.88 -33.62 14.31
N HIS A 107 -3.39 -33.90 13.11
CA HIS A 107 -2.80 -33.37 11.88
C HIS A 107 -2.90 -31.84 11.78
N SER A 108 -1.85 -31.19 11.29
CA SER A 108 -1.80 -29.73 11.12
C SER A 108 -2.73 -29.24 10.00
N ALA A 109 -3.32 -28.05 10.16
CA ALA A 109 -4.17 -27.45 9.12
C ALA A 109 -3.46 -27.31 7.76
N ASN A 110 -2.13 -27.21 7.74
CA ASN A 110 -1.35 -27.17 6.51
C ASN A 110 -1.32 -28.52 5.78
N ALA A 111 -1.22 -29.63 6.52
CA ALA A 111 -1.28 -30.97 5.93
C ALA A 111 -2.68 -31.25 5.35
N ILE A 112 -3.73 -30.91 6.10
CA ILE A 112 -5.12 -31.05 5.67
C ILE A 112 -5.40 -30.19 4.42
N SER A 113 -4.97 -28.92 4.43
CA SER A 113 -5.14 -27.98 3.31
C SER A 113 -4.55 -28.50 2.01
N ARG A 114 -3.38 -29.15 2.07
CA ARG A 114 -2.75 -29.76 0.89
C ARG A 114 -3.49 -30.98 0.40
N LYS A 115 -3.99 -31.84 1.30
CA LYS A 115 -4.72 -33.06 0.94
C LYS A 115 -6.03 -32.76 0.22
N PHE A 116 -6.81 -31.79 0.72
CA PHE A 116 -8.13 -31.46 0.18
C PHE A 116 -8.12 -30.25 -0.78
N ASN A 117 -6.94 -29.70 -1.11
CA ASN A 117 -6.77 -28.48 -1.90
C ASN A 117 -7.68 -27.31 -1.44
N CYS A 118 -7.80 -27.11 -0.12
CA CYS A 118 -8.70 -26.11 0.46
C CYS A 118 -7.93 -25.08 1.30
N SER A 119 -8.57 -23.93 1.60
CA SER A 119 -7.94 -22.89 2.41
C SER A 119 -7.74 -23.33 3.86
N LYS A 120 -6.59 -22.98 4.45
CA LYS A 120 -6.34 -23.15 5.90
C LYS A 120 -7.38 -22.43 6.76
N GLY A 121 -7.88 -21.29 6.29
CA GLY A 121 -8.94 -20.54 6.97
C GLY A 121 -10.25 -21.34 7.03
N LEU A 122 -10.60 -22.04 5.95
CA LEU A 122 -11.77 -22.89 5.91
C LEU A 122 -11.65 -24.06 6.89
N ILE A 123 -10.48 -24.70 6.97
CA ILE A 123 -10.21 -25.76 7.95
C ILE A 123 -10.31 -25.23 9.40
N ALA A 124 -9.82 -24.01 9.66
CA ALA A 124 -9.89 -23.41 10.99
C ALA A 124 -11.34 -23.17 11.46
N VAL A 125 -12.26 -22.89 10.52
CA VAL A 125 -13.69 -22.76 10.78
C VAL A 125 -14.35 -24.13 10.99
N VAL A 126 -14.06 -25.10 10.12
CA VAL A 126 -14.73 -26.41 10.12
C VAL A 126 -14.26 -27.32 11.26
N ALA A 127 -12.96 -27.32 11.55
CA ALA A 127 -12.31 -28.19 12.52
C ALA A 127 -11.24 -27.39 13.30
N PRO A 128 -11.65 -26.61 14.31
CA PRO A 128 -10.72 -25.84 15.12
C PRO A 128 -9.73 -26.75 15.87
N ALA A 129 -8.54 -26.23 16.14
CA ALA A 129 -7.57 -26.93 16.99
C ALA A 129 -8.14 -27.14 18.40
N SER A 130 -7.77 -28.26 19.04
CA SER A 130 -8.06 -28.48 20.47
C SER A 130 -7.52 -27.32 21.31
N LYS A 131 -8.19 -27.05 22.43
CA LYS A 131 -7.79 -25.97 23.35
C LYS A 131 -6.34 -26.15 23.82
N GLN A 132 -5.97 -27.40 24.13
CA GLN A 132 -4.63 -27.75 24.57
C GLN A 132 -3.55 -27.42 23.52
N ASN A 133 -3.74 -27.86 22.27
CA ASN A 133 -2.77 -27.59 21.20
C ASN A 133 -2.65 -26.08 20.92
N ARG A 134 -3.72 -25.31 21.13
CA ARG A 134 -3.71 -23.85 21.00
C ARG A 134 -2.86 -23.20 22.09
N ILE A 135 -3.04 -23.65 23.34
CA ILE A 135 -2.26 -23.18 24.49
C ILE A 135 -0.78 -23.51 24.28
N GLU A 136 -0.46 -24.76 23.94
CA GLU A 136 0.91 -25.20 23.64
C GLU A 136 1.55 -24.37 22.52
N HIS A 137 0.80 -24.05 21.47
CA HIS A 137 1.30 -23.19 20.39
C HIS A 137 1.66 -21.79 20.89
N VAL A 138 0.83 -21.19 21.74
CA VAL A 138 1.09 -19.87 22.34
C VAL A 138 2.31 -19.93 23.27
N ILE A 139 2.41 -20.96 24.11
CA ILE A 139 3.56 -21.16 25.01
C ILE A 139 4.85 -21.30 24.21
N ASN A 140 4.85 -22.14 23.17
CA ASN A 140 6.01 -22.32 22.28
C ASN A 140 6.40 -20.99 21.60
N GLN A 141 5.41 -20.19 21.19
CA GLN A 141 5.67 -18.88 20.60
C GLN A 141 6.28 -17.90 21.62
N GLN A 142 5.83 -17.92 22.88
CA GLN A 142 6.39 -17.10 23.96
C GLN A 142 7.82 -17.54 24.32
N GLN A 143 8.09 -18.84 24.40
CA GLN A 143 9.43 -19.37 24.59
C GLN A 143 10.36 -18.96 23.44
N GLN A 144 9.90 -19.02 22.20
CA GLN A 144 10.69 -18.51 21.07
C GLN A 144 10.94 -17.01 21.21
N GLN A 145 9.98 -16.23 21.68
CA GLN A 145 10.17 -14.80 21.91
C GLN A 145 11.15 -14.50 23.05
N SER A 146 11.15 -15.28 24.13
CA SER A 146 12.09 -15.07 25.25
C SER A 146 13.54 -15.35 24.87
N THR A 147 13.79 -16.20 23.87
CA THR A 147 15.15 -16.41 23.32
C THR A 147 15.65 -15.25 22.47
N TRP A 148 14.84 -14.23 22.18
CA TRP A 148 15.25 -13.11 21.33
C TRP A 148 16.11 -12.12 22.11
N GLY A 149 17.23 -11.70 21.52
CA GLY A 149 18.02 -10.59 22.06
C GLY A 149 17.32 -9.24 21.91
N PHE A 150 17.80 -8.23 22.65
CA PHE A 150 17.27 -6.87 22.67
C PHE A 150 17.03 -6.26 21.27
N ASN A 151 18.02 -6.36 20.38
CA ASN A 151 17.93 -5.79 19.03
C ASN A 151 16.78 -6.40 18.20
N LYS A 152 16.50 -7.69 18.41
CA LYS A 152 15.40 -8.38 17.71
C LYS A 152 14.04 -7.94 18.25
N HIS A 153 13.92 -7.73 19.56
CA HIS A 153 12.71 -7.14 20.15
C HIS A 153 12.45 -5.73 19.62
N LEU A 154 13.47 -4.87 19.62
CA LEU A 154 13.37 -3.50 19.11
C LEU A 154 12.93 -3.49 17.63
N SER A 155 13.56 -4.31 16.79
CA SER A 155 13.22 -4.42 15.37
C SER A 155 11.78 -4.91 15.14
N ARG A 156 11.32 -5.89 15.93
CA ARG A 156 9.93 -6.38 15.86
C ARG A 156 8.92 -5.31 16.30
N HIS A 157 9.24 -4.55 17.35
CA HIS A 157 8.39 -3.46 17.82
C HIS A 157 8.30 -2.32 16.80
N GLN A 158 9.42 -1.92 16.20
CA GLN A 158 9.43 -0.94 15.09
C GLN A 158 8.62 -1.43 13.89
N ARG A 159 8.70 -2.73 13.55
CA ARG A 159 7.87 -3.31 12.48
C ARG A 159 6.38 -3.27 12.81
N LEU A 160 5.99 -3.48 14.07
CA LEU A 160 4.59 -3.34 14.50
C LEU A 160 4.12 -1.89 14.35
N LYS A 161 4.93 -0.92 14.79
CA LYS A 161 4.62 0.51 14.65
C LYS A 161 4.49 0.95 13.20
N ARG A 162 5.35 0.44 12.30
CA ARG A 162 5.20 0.68 10.85
C ARG A 162 3.90 0.09 10.29
N LYS A 163 3.51 -1.10 10.75
CA LYS A 163 2.23 -1.73 10.35
C LYS A 163 1.01 -0.98 10.90
N GLU A 164 1.12 -0.35 12.05
CA GLU A 164 0.05 0.47 12.64
C GLU A 164 -0.11 1.81 11.91
N TYR A 165 1.00 2.38 11.41
CA TYR A 165 1.01 3.62 10.66
C TYR A 165 0.54 3.47 9.20
N TRP A 166 0.89 2.34 8.57
CA TRP A 166 0.42 1.97 7.23
C TRP A 166 -1.03 1.52 7.24
#